data_AF-A0A0M0KHF6-F1
#
_entry.id   AF-A0A0M0KHF6-F1
#
_cell.length_a   1.000
_cell.length_b   1.000
_cell.length_c   1.000
_cell.angle_alpha   90.00
_cell.angle_beta   90.00
_cell.angle_gamma   90.00
#
_symmetry.space_group_name_H-M   'P 1'
#
loop_
_entity.id
_entity.type
_entity.pdbx_description
1 polymer ?
#
loop_
_entity_poly.entity_id
_entity_poly.type
_entity_poly.pdbx_seq_one_letter_code
_entity_poly.pdbx_strand_id
1 'polypeptide(L)'
;MKRLLGGSILLFLFFLAGCNETFETIVQANNAEHPTDHHRFEIGTPHVVAEPDGFFIEIMLTSKDPDYVLDEDYLFAISHISIDESGKEYEAQSSEKEHFVTDQDQDAVLIRQFFTPALESEAPSIDFTLYVQPTYYEHEVVFNKLDEHVRSVEKNDLTIRSIDIKGKKLALVVEDVHNVKGIELALKQGQEYIYPVSSITDHHPHFNSFHAEYEFAQSLPNTLTLRMRRPHLDKIIWEFPLTATEEIINTPAK
;
A
#
# COMPACT_ATOMS: atom_id res chain seq x y z
N MET A 1 26.04 -9.06 -85.84
CA MET A 1 24.82 -8.39 -85.37
C MET A 1 24.72 -8.62 -83.85
N LYS A 2 24.82 -7.54 -83.07
CA LYS A 2 24.52 -7.33 -81.63
C LYS A 2 24.38 -8.56 -80.69
N ARG A 3 25.25 -8.63 -79.67
CA ARG A 3 24.98 -8.53 -78.20
C ARG A 3 26.25 -8.96 -77.43
N LEU A 4 26.95 -8.10 -76.69
CA LEU A 4 26.66 -7.39 -75.42
C LEU A 4 27.20 -8.15 -74.19
N LEU A 5 28.22 -7.54 -73.58
CA LEU A 5 28.56 -7.42 -72.15
C LEU A 5 28.75 -8.72 -71.34
N GLY A 6 29.85 -8.95 -70.62
CA GLY A 6 30.78 -7.99 -70.04
C GLY A 6 30.71 -8.06 -68.52
N GLY A 7 31.77 -8.56 -67.90
CA GLY A 7 32.18 -8.22 -66.54
C GLY A 7 31.42 -8.88 -65.39
N SER A 8 31.93 -10.03 -64.93
CA SER A 8 31.70 -10.50 -63.57
C SER A 8 32.23 -9.46 -62.57
N ILE A 9 31.33 -8.67 -61.98
CA ILE A 9 31.63 -7.87 -60.80
C ILE A 9 31.41 -8.75 -59.58
N LEU A 10 32.56 -9.12 -59.01
CA LEU A 10 32.79 -9.66 -57.68
C LEU A 10 32.12 -8.73 -56.65
N LEU A 11 30.95 -9.09 -56.12
CA LEU A 11 30.36 -8.37 -54.99
C LEU A 11 30.73 -9.10 -53.69
N PHE A 12 31.59 -8.44 -52.93
CA PHE A 12 31.96 -8.71 -51.55
C PHE A 12 30.73 -9.04 -50.69
N LEU A 13 30.60 -10.30 -50.27
CA LEU A 13 29.76 -10.69 -49.14
C LEU A 13 30.48 -10.26 -47.86
N PHE A 14 30.11 -9.10 -47.34
CA PHE A 14 30.43 -8.71 -45.98
C PHE A 14 29.72 -9.68 -45.02
N PHE A 15 30.51 -10.56 -44.41
CA PHE A 15 30.13 -11.26 -43.18
C PHE A 15 29.98 -10.23 -42.06
N LEU A 16 28.76 -9.70 -41.89
CA LEU A 16 28.33 -9.12 -40.63
C LEU A 16 28.11 -10.29 -39.66
N ALA A 17 29.21 -10.75 -39.07
CA ALA A 17 29.16 -11.51 -37.83
C ALA A 17 28.71 -10.55 -36.72
N GLY A 18 27.39 -10.35 -36.63
CA GLY A 18 26.80 -9.80 -35.43
C GLY A 18 26.99 -10.82 -34.31
N CYS A 19 27.76 -10.45 -33.29
CA CYS A 19 27.70 -11.12 -32.00
C CYS A 19 26.25 -11.03 -31.53
N ASN A 20 25.53 -12.14 -31.64
CA ASN A 20 24.33 -12.35 -30.89
C ASN A 20 24.81 -12.62 -29.46
N GLU A 21 25.08 -11.56 -28.70
CA GLU A 21 25.13 -11.69 -27.25
C GLU A 21 23.72 -12.09 -26.83
N THR A 22 23.51 -13.40 -26.70
CA THR A 22 22.47 -13.97 -25.87
C THR A 22 22.67 -13.38 -24.48
N PHE A 23 21.99 -12.26 -24.23
CA PHE A 23 21.62 -11.88 -22.89
C PHE A 23 20.79 -13.05 -22.37
N GLU A 24 21.42 -13.90 -21.55
CA GLU A 24 20.67 -14.78 -20.67
C GLU A 24 19.86 -13.86 -19.76
N THR A 25 18.63 -13.59 -20.17
CA THR A 25 17.58 -13.15 -19.28
C THR A 25 17.55 -14.17 -18.16
N ILE A 26 18.06 -13.80 -16.99
CA ILE A 26 17.86 -14.56 -15.75
C ILE A 26 16.34 -14.57 -15.54
N VAL A 27 15.76 -15.69 -15.94
CA VAL A 27 14.35 -16.02 -15.73
C VAL A 27 14.16 -16.31 -14.25
N GLN A 28 13.10 -15.69 -13.72
CA GLN A 28 12.34 -16.09 -12.53
C GLN A 28 13.03 -15.94 -11.17
N ALA A 29 12.88 -14.75 -10.58
CA ALA A 29 12.31 -14.72 -9.24
C ALA A 29 10.78 -14.73 -9.39
N ASN A 30 10.14 -15.75 -8.84
CA ASN A 30 8.70 -15.80 -8.63
C ASN A 30 8.29 -14.62 -7.75
N ASN A 31 7.94 -13.48 -8.35
CA ASN A 31 7.14 -12.49 -7.66
C ASN A 31 5.69 -12.93 -7.89
N ALA A 32 5.19 -13.74 -6.96
CA ALA A 32 3.77 -13.69 -6.69
C ALA A 32 3.45 -12.21 -6.48
N GLU A 33 2.65 -11.62 -7.37
CA GLU A 33 1.91 -10.39 -7.07
C GLU A 33 1.06 -10.71 -5.85
N HIS A 34 1.64 -10.50 -4.66
CA HIS A 34 0.87 -10.35 -3.45
C HIS A 34 0.43 -8.90 -3.47
N PRO A 35 -0.85 -8.59 -3.77
CA PRO A 35 -1.38 -7.30 -3.34
C PRO A 35 -1.18 -7.27 -1.83
N THR A 36 -0.25 -6.44 -1.39
CA THR A 36 -0.06 -6.16 0.04
C THR A 36 -1.38 -5.61 0.54
N ASP A 37 -2.06 -6.38 1.39
CA ASP A 37 -3.18 -5.87 2.16
C ASP A 37 -2.61 -4.84 3.14
N HIS A 38 -2.55 -3.59 2.71
CA HIS A 38 -2.06 -2.46 3.51
C HIS A 38 -3.07 -2.06 4.58
N HIS A 39 -4.28 -2.63 4.57
CA HIS A 39 -5.32 -2.29 5.53
C HIS A 39 -5.16 -3.15 6.78
N ARG A 40 -4.74 -2.52 7.89
CA ARG A 40 -4.58 -3.17 9.21
C ARG A 40 -5.89 -3.30 9.98
N PHE A 41 -7.02 -3.21 9.30
CA PHE A 41 -8.34 -3.31 9.88
C PHE A 41 -9.30 -4.13 9.00
N GLU A 42 -10.39 -4.56 9.60
CA GLU A 42 -11.55 -5.18 8.97
C GLU A 42 -12.73 -4.21 9.04
N ILE A 43 -13.50 -4.15 7.95
CA ILE A 43 -14.73 -3.38 7.86
C ILE A 43 -15.89 -4.36 8.07
N GLY A 44 -16.67 -4.16 9.13
CA GLY A 44 -17.90 -4.91 9.38
C GLY A 44 -19.00 -4.60 8.36
N THR A 45 -20.04 -5.42 8.36
CA THR A 45 -21.22 -5.16 7.52
C THR A 45 -21.89 -3.84 7.95
N PRO A 46 -22.15 -2.89 7.03
CA PRO A 46 -22.85 -1.67 7.38
C PRO A 46 -24.35 -1.91 7.56
N HIS A 47 -24.94 -1.22 8.52
CA HIS A 47 -26.35 -1.35 8.87
C HIS A 47 -27.09 -0.03 8.75
N VAL A 48 -28.35 -0.10 8.34
CA VAL A 48 -29.29 1.03 8.37
C VAL A 48 -30.17 0.92 9.60
N VAL A 49 -30.24 2.00 10.39
CA VAL A 49 -31.15 2.12 11.54
C VAL A 49 -32.13 3.25 11.26
N ALA A 50 -33.38 2.91 10.98
CA ALA A 50 -34.42 3.88 10.67
C ALA A 50 -34.88 4.66 11.91
N GLU A 51 -35.10 5.96 11.75
CA GLU A 51 -35.61 6.87 12.77
C GLU A 51 -36.76 7.72 12.18
N PRO A 52 -37.63 8.34 13.00
CA PRO A 52 -38.79 9.08 12.47
C PRO A 52 -38.45 10.22 11.49
N ASP A 53 -37.32 10.89 11.70
CA ASP A 53 -36.91 12.06 10.93
C ASP A 53 -35.78 11.76 9.92
N GLY A 54 -35.27 10.52 9.88
CA GLY A 54 -34.06 10.17 9.12
C GLY A 54 -33.64 8.71 9.34
N PHE A 55 -32.35 8.44 9.20
CA PHE A 55 -31.78 7.14 9.52
C PHE A 55 -30.30 7.28 9.83
N PHE A 56 -29.75 6.32 10.56
CA PHE A 56 -28.31 6.17 10.72
C PHE A 56 -27.78 5.12 9.75
N ILE A 57 -26.60 5.39 9.18
CA ILE A 57 -25.69 4.35 8.69
C ILE A 57 -24.70 4.08 9.81
N GLU A 58 -24.63 2.82 10.24
CA GLU A 58 -23.71 2.35 11.26
C GLU A 58 -22.71 1.38 10.65
N ILE A 59 -21.42 1.57 10.95
CA ILE A 59 -20.34 0.72 10.46
C ILE A 59 -19.30 0.49 11.54
N MET A 60 -18.94 -0.77 11.71
CA MET A 60 -17.91 -1.21 12.64
C MET A 60 -16.58 -1.37 11.91
N LEU A 61 -15.49 -0.88 12.50
CA LEU A 61 -14.14 -1.22 12.11
C LEU A 61 -13.43 -1.91 13.27
N THR A 62 -12.68 -2.96 12.97
CA THR A 62 -11.91 -3.72 13.96
C THR A 62 -10.46 -3.86 13.52
N SER A 63 -9.50 -3.60 14.40
CA SER A 63 -8.08 -3.77 14.10
C SER A 63 -7.73 -5.25 13.89
N LYS A 64 -6.97 -5.52 12.83
CA LYS A 64 -6.35 -6.82 12.55
C LYS A 64 -4.95 -6.93 13.17
N ASP A 65 -4.38 -5.81 13.61
CA ASP A 65 -2.99 -5.71 14.02
C ASP A 65 -2.89 -4.97 15.37
N PRO A 66 -2.46 -5.64 16.45
CA PRO A 66 -2.43 -5.05 17.79
C PRO A 66 -1.42 -3.89 17.92
N ASP A 67 -0.50 -3.74 16.97
CA ASP A 67 0.44 -2.62 16.96
C ASP A 67 -0.20 -1.30 16.46
N TYR A 68 -1.44 -1.35 15.96
CA TYR A 68 -2.18 -0.18 15.46
C TYR A 68 -3.49 0.04 16.23
N VAL A 69 -3.71 1.29 16.63
CA VAL A 69 -4.91 1.77 17.33
C VAL A 69 -5.74 2.61 16.37
N LEU A 70 -6.94 2.16 16.03
CA LEU A 70 -7.78 2.75 14.98
C LEU A 70 -8.01 4.25 15.19
N ASP A 71 -8.25 4.66 16.43
CA ASP A 71 -8.57 6.05 16.75
C ASP A 71 -7.37 7.00 16.75
N GLU A 72 -6.15 6.47 16.83
CA GLU A 72 -4.89 7.25 16.83
C GLU A 72 -4.22 7.21 15.44
N ASP A 73 -4.29 6.05 14.78
CA ASP A 73 -3.56 5.74 13.57
C ASP A 73 -4.40 5.96 12.30
N TYR A 74 -5.70 6.22 12.41
CA TYR A 74 -6.59 6.45 11.28
C TYR A 74 -7.60 7.57 11.52
N LEU A 75 -7.96 8.25 10.44
CA LEU A 75 -9.13 9.12 10.37
C LEU A 75 -10.18 8.48 9.47
N PHE A 76 -11.42 8.48 9.94
CA PHE A 76 -12.55 7.90 9.23
C PHE A 76 -13.60 8.96 8.91
N ALA A 77 -14.24 8.84 7.74
CA ALA A 77 -15.39 9.63 7.38
C ALA A 77 -16.31 8.84 6.44
N ILE A 78 -17.62 8.99 6.58
CA ILE A 78 -18.60 8.51 5.61
C ILE A 78 -18.98 9.66 4.68
N SER A 79 -19.25 9.37 3.41
CA SER A 79 -19.64 10.35 2.41
C SER A 79 -20.83 11.21 2.86
N HIS A 80 -20.74 12.52 2.63
CA HIS A 80 -21.79 13.48 3.01
C HIS A 80 -23.13 13.22 2.30
N ILE A 81 -23.08 12.60 1.13
CA ILE A 81 -24.24 12.18 0.35
C ILE A 81 -24.23 10.65 0.28
N SER A 82 -25.37 10.03 0.52
CA SER A 82 -25.64 8.62 0.24
C SER A 82 -26.80 8.50 -0.75
N ILE A 83 -26.87 7.39 -1.47
CA ILE A 83 -27.85 7.19 -2.56
C ILE A 83 -28.54 5.86 -2.37
N ASP A 84 -29.87 5.80 -2.56
CA ASP A 84 -30.58 4.52 -2.58
C ASP A 84 -30.67 3.90 -3.98
N GLU A 85 -31.22 2.69 -4.05
CA GLU A 85 -31.44 1.94 -5.30
C GLU A 85 -32.27 2.70 -6.37
N SER A 86 -33.10 3.68 -5.96
CA SER A 86 -33.91 4.50 -6.86
C SER A 86 -33.16 5.73 -7.38
N GLY A 87 -31.96 5.99 -6.86
CA GLY A 87 -31.17 7.17 -7.14
C GLY A 87 -31.55 8.39 -6.30
N LYS A 88 -32.32 8.21 -5.21
CA LYS A 88 -32.63 9.30 -4.29
C LYS A 88 -31.45 9.54 -3.37
N GLU A 89 -31.10 10.82 -3.22
CA GLU A 89 -29.99 11.28 -2.39
C GLU A 89 -30.45 11.59 -0.97
N TYR A 90 -29.58 11.32 -0.01
CA TYR A 90 -29.75 11.65 1.41
C TYR A 90 -28.52 12.40 1.89
N GLU A 91 -28.74 13.44 2.70
CA GLU A 91 -27.68 14.34 3.16
C GLU A 91 -27.36 14.11 4.64
N ALA A 92 -26.08 13.94 4.94
CA ALA A 92 -25.58 13.77 6.30
C ALA A 92 -25.80 15.04 7.14
N GLN A 93 -26.30 14.86 8.36
CA GLN A 93 -26.56 15.96 9.30
C GLN A 93 -25.60 15.93 10.50
N SER A 94 -25.22 14.74 10.95
CA SER A 94 -24.30 14.55 12.06
C SER A 94 -23.53 13.25 11.92
N SER A 95 -22.36 13.18 12.55
CA SER A 95 -21.51 12.00 12.59
C SER A 95 -21.02 11.81 14.03
N GLU A 96 -21.12 10.58 14.51
CA GLU A 96 -20.72 10.13 15.83
C GLU A 96 -19.71 9.00 15.68
N LYS A 97 -18.78 8.92 16.63
CA LYS A 97 -17.77 7.87 16.68
C LYS A 97 -17.64 7.38 18.10
N GLU A 98 -17.73 6.07 18.28
CA GLU A 98 -17.55 5.41 19.57
C GLU A 98 -16.38 4.42 19.47
N HIS A 99 -15.48 4.51 20.44
CA HIS A 99 -14.31 3.64 20.54
C HIS A 99 -14.53 2.60 21.64
N PHE A 100 -14.13 1.36 21.38
CA PHE A 100 -14.16 0.30 22.37
C PHE A 100 -13.22 -0.85 22.01
N VAL A 101 -13.08 -1.78 22.96
CA VAL A 101 -12.33 -3.03 22.78
C VAL A 101 -13.34 -4.16 22.65
N THR A 102 -13.21 -4.99 21.62
CA THR A 102 -14.11 -6.14 21.40
C THR A 102 -13.92 -7.20 22.48
N ASP A 103 -14.84 -8.16 22.56
CA ASP A 103 -14.71 -9.33 23.46
C ASP A 103 -13.43 -10.16 23.21
N GLN A 104 -12.77 -9.97 22.06
CA GLN A 104 -11.53 -10.64 21.66
C GLN A 104 -10.27 -9.81 21.96
N ASP A 105 -10.39 -8.73 22.73
CA ASP A 105 -9.28 -7.80 23.05
C ASP A 105 -8.71 -7.10 21.80
N GLN A 106 -9.57 -6.83 20.82
CA GLN A 106 -9.20 -6.09 19.61
C GLN A 106 -9.73 -4.66 19.68
N ASP A 107 -8.93 -3.72 19.22
CA ASP A 107 -9.32 -2.32 19.06
C ASP A 107 -10.44 -2.18 18.03
N ALA A 108 -11.51 -1.45 18.35
CA ALA A 108 -12.66 -1.27 17.48
C ALA A 108 -13.26 0.14 17.55
N VAL A 109 -13.85 0.54 16.43
CA VAL A 109 -14.49 1.84 16.25
C VAL A 109 -15.84 1.64 15.57
N LEU A 110 -16.90 2.14 16.20
CA LEU A 110 -18.22 2.27 15.59
C LEU A 110 -18.40 3.70 15.08
N ILE A 111 -18.70 3.83 13.80
CA ILE A 111 -19.03 5.11 13.17
C ILE A 111 -20.53 5.11 12.87
N ARG A 112 -21.21 6.18 13.28
CA ARG A 112 -22.64 6.37 13.05
C ARG A 112 -22.83 7.71 12.35
N GLN A 113 -23.46 7.73 11.18
CA GLN A 113 -23.78 8.98 10.48
C GLN A 113 -25.27 9.08 10.23
N PHE A 114 -25.88 10.19 10.68
CA PHE A 114 -27.31 10.45 10.52
C PHE A 114 -27.58 11.16 9.20
N PHE A 115 -28.55 10.66 8.45
CA PHE A 115 -28.97 11.18 7.15
C PHE A 115 -30.45 11.57 7.15
N THR A 116 -30.78 12.54 6.31
CA THR A 116 -32.17 12.97 6.06
C THR A 116 -32.43 13.09 4.56
N PRO A 117 -33.70 12.98 4.10
CA PRO A 117 -34.92 12.72 4.89
C PRO A 117 -35.04 11.26 5.36
N ALA A 118 -36.11 10.95 6.10
CA ALA A 118 -36.47 9.58 6.44
C ALA A 118 -36.62 8.69 5.20
N LEU A 119 -36.40 7.38 5.41
CA LEU A 119 -36.50 6.35 4.38
C LEU A 119 -37.95 6.18 3.95
N GLU A 120 -38.19 6.03 2.65
CA GLU A 120 -39.53 5.80 2.09
C GLU A 120 -39.91 4.30 2.02
N SER A 121 -38.91 3.43 2.09
CA SER A 121 -39.03 1.97 1.98
C SER A 121 -38.63 1.30 3.29
N GLU A 122 -39.25 0.16 3.58
CA GLU A 122 -38.99 -0.68 4.77
C GLU A 122 -37.76 -1.62 4.59
N ALA A 123 -37.03 -1.55 3.47
CA ALA A 123 -35.79 -2.30 3.27
C ALA A 123 -34.84 -1.64 2.24
N PRO A 124 -34.45 -0.37 2.43
CA PRO A 124 -33.63 0.31 1.44
C PRO A 124 -32.19 -0.20 1.50
N SER A 125 -31.60 -0.43 0.31
CA SER A 125 -30.15 -0.52 0.15
C SER A 125 -29.61 0.89 -0.05
N ILE A 126 -28.69 1.31 0.81
CA ILE A 126 -28.10 2.66 0.77
C ILE A 126 -26.62 2.54 0.41
N ASP A 127 -26.25 3.06 -0.76
CA ASP A 127 -24.88 3.14 -1.22
C ASP A 127 -24.20 4.40 -0.65
N PHE A 128 -22.99 4.22 -0.14
CA PHE A 128 -22.15 5.28 0.41
C PHE A 128 -20.67 4.94 0.25
N THR A 129 -19.79 5.91 0.50
CA THR A 129 -18.34 5.68 0.52
C THR A 129 -17.80 5.91 1.92
N LEU A 130 -17.08 4.92 2.46
CA LEU A 130 -16.22 5.13 3.62
C LEU A 130 -14.83 5.61 3.15
N TYR A 131 -14.41 6.76 3.67
CA TYR A 131 -13.07 7.30 3.51
C TYR A 131 -12.23 6.96 4.73
N VAL A 132 -11.07 6.39 4.49
CA VAL A 132 -10.09 6.09 5.55
C VAL A 132 -8.75 6.72 5.21
N GLN A 133 -8.23 7.54 6.12
CA GLN A 133 -6.93 8.18 5.97
C GLN A 133 -6.00 7.70 7.08
N PRO A 134 -4.97 6.90 6.78
CA PRO A 134 -3.94 6.56 7.76
C PRO A 134 -3.16 7.81 8.21
N THR A 135 -2.88 7.91 9.50
CA THR A 135 -2.14 9.02 10.13
C THR A 135 -0.82 8.60 10.77
N TYR A 136 -0.52 7.30 10.80
CA TYR A 136 0.70 6.76 11.42
C TYR A 136 1.98 6.99 10.61
N TYR A 137 1.91 7.48 9.37
CA TYR A 137 3.09 7.54 8.50
C TYR A 137 4.20 8.45 9.03
N GLU A 138 5.42 7.92 9.09
CA GLU A 138 6.61 8.61 9.58
C GLU A 138 7.60 8.90 8.45
N HIS A 139 8.25 10.07 8.50
CA HIS A 139 9.31 10.38 7.54
C HIS A 139 10.56 9.51 7.74
N GLU A 140 10.87 9.11 8.97
CA GLU A 140 12.04 8.31 9.30
C GLU A 140 11.61 6.95 9.82
N VAL A 141 11.99 5.89 9.11
CA VAL A 141 11.71 4.52 9.50
C VAL A 141 13.02 3.81 9.83
N VAL A 142 13.07 3.17 10.99
CA VAL A 142 14.24 2.41 11.44
C VAL A 142 13.93 0.92 11.47
N PHE A 143 14.67 0.16 10.66
CA PHE A 143 14.67 -1.29 10.62
C PHE A 143 15.86 -1.82 11.43
N ASN A 144 15.57 -2.64 12.43
CA ASN A 144 16.59 -3.17 13.33
C ASN A 144 16.91 -4.62 12.99
N LYS A 145 18.16 -5.03 13.23
CA LYS A 145 18.62 -6.43 13.14
C LYS A 145 18.33 -7.10 11.79
N LEU A 146 18.64 -6.40 10.69
CA LEU A 146 18.54 -6.95 9.35
C LEU A 146 19.78 -7.80 9.03
N ASP A 147 19.58 -8.95 8.41
CA ASP A 147 20.62 -9.83 7.90
C ASP A 147 20.20 -10.46 6.56
N GLU A 148 21.10 -11.16 5.87
CA GLU A 148 20.86 -11.79 4.56
C GLU A 148 19.73 -12.85 4.56
N HIS A 149 19.22 -13.25 5.72
CA HIS A 149 18.15 -14.24 5.82
C HIS A 149 16.76 -13.60 5.98
N VAL A 150 16.68 -12.28 6.12
CA VAL A 150 15.41 -11.55 6.17
C VAL A 150 14.69 -11.68 4.82
N ARG A 151 13.54 -12.37 4.82
CA ARG A 151 12.73 -12.63 3.63
C ARG A 151 11.81 -11.47 3.23
N SER A 152 11.35 -10.70 4.21
CA SER A 152 10.57 -9.47 4.05
C SER A 152 10.40 -8.88 5.45
N VAL A 153 10.57 -7.58 5.59
CA VAL A 153 10.27 -6.87 6.83
C VAL A 153 9.59 -5.56 6.50
N GLU A 154 8.49 -5.29 7.18
CA GLU A 154 7.67 -4.12 6.95
C GLU A 154 7.62 -3.30 8.24
N LYS A 155 7.66 -1.99 8.09
CA LYS A 155 7.37 -1.05 9.16
C LYS A 155 6.78 0.20 8.54
N ASN A 156 5.64 0.64 9.06
CA ASN A 156 5.01 1.88 8.62
C ASN A 156 4.71 1.87 7.10
N ASP A 157 4.29 0.71 6.57
CA ASP A 157 4.09 0.39 5.15
C ASP A 157 5.31 0.59 4.22
N LEU A 158 6.51 0.80 4.78
CA LEU A 158 7.78 0.67 4.07
C LEU A 158 8.29 -0.75 4.27
N THR A 159 8.53 -1.45 3.18
CA THR A 159 8.87 -2.87 3.17
C THR A 159 10.21 -3.11 2.50
N ILE A 160 11.15 -3.71 3.25
CA ILE A 160 12.37 -4.26 2.67
C ILE A 160 12.06 -5.70 2.28
N ARG A 161 11.98 -5.96 0.98
CA ARG A 161 11.69 -7.27 0.39
C ARG A 161 12.89 -8.19 0.35
N SER A 162 14.07 -7.64 0.15
CA SER A 162 15.30 -8.42 0.15
C SER A 162 16.49 -7.58 0.56
N ILE A 163 17.49 -8.26 1.09
CA ILE A 163 18.76 -7.69 1.52
C ILE A 163 19.90 -8.65 1.18
N ASP A 164 20.95 -8.10 0.58
CA ASP A 164 22.20 -8.83 0.27
C ASP A 164 23.39 -7.98 0.74
N ILE A 165 24.25 -8.57 1.57
CA ILE A 165 25.37 -7.88 2.23
C ILE A 165 26.67 -8.51 1.74
N LYS A 166 27.50 -7.75 1.02
CA LYS A 166 28.76 -8.25 0.45
C LYS A 166 29.92 -7.34 0.76
N GLY A 167 30.60 -7.60 1.87
CA GLY A 167 31.75 -6.81 2.31
C GLY A 167 31.33 -5.37 2.59
N LYS A 168 31.61 -4.45 1.68
CA LYS A 168 31.23 -3.03 1.80
C LYS A 168 29.92 -2.67 1.09
N LYS A 169 29.31 -3.61 0.38
CA LYS A 169 28.15 -3.39 -0.47
C LYS A 169 26.88 -3.91 0.19
N LEU A 170 25.79 -3.16 0.01
CA LEU A 170 24.45 -3.49 0.45
C LEU A 170 23.52 -3.37 -0.75
N ALA A 171 22.86 -4.45 -1.14
CA ALA A 171 21.78 -4.41 -2.13
C ALA A 171 20.43 -4.61 -1.42
N LEU A 172 19.43 -3.83 -1.81
CA LEU A 172 18.09 -3.84 -1.22
C LEU A 172 17.02 -3.73 -2.30
N VAL A 173 15.94 -4.50 -2.14
CA VAL A 173 14.67 -4.24 -2.82
C VAL A 173 13.70 -3.69 -1.79
N VAL A 174 13.15 -2.51 -2.08
CA VAL A 174 12.29 -1.76 -1.16
C VAL A 174 10.99 -1.40 -1.88
N GLU A 175 9.89 -1.50 -1.16
CA GLU A 175 8.54 -1.12 -1.56
C GLU A 175 7.93 -0.20 -0.51
N ASP A 176 7.11 0.75 -0.92
CA ASP A 176 6.43 1.67 -0.02
C ASP A 176 5.06 2.02 -0.59
N VAL A 177 4.12 2.34 0.28
CA VAL A 177 2.85 2.93 -0.14
C VAL A 177 3.06 4.35 -0.69
N HIS A 178 4.05 5.07 -0.17
CA HIS A 178 4.45 6.39 -0.67
C HIS A 178 5.46 6.31 -1.81
N ASN A 179 5.64 7.43 -2.51
CA ASN A 179 6.67 7.51 -3.55
C ASN A 179 8.08 7.28 -2.97
N VAL A 180 8.75 6.25 -3.48
CA VAL A 180 10.10 5.85 -3.04
C VAL A 180 11.25 6.66 -3.64
N LYS A 181 10.97 7.54 -4.63
CA LYS A 181 12.00 8.34 -5.29
C LYS A 181 12.62 9.33 -4.31
N GLY A 182 13.92 9.20 -4.10
CA GLY A 182 14.68 10.08 -3.20
C GLY A 182 14.67 9.62 -1.73
N ILE A 183 14.31 8.37 -1.44
CA ILE A 183 14.55 7.80 -0.11
C ILE A 183 16.04 7.85 0.22
N GLU A 184 16.37 8.43 1.37
CA GLU A 184 17.73 8.44 1.89
C GLU A 184 17.95 7.23 2.80
N LEU A 185 19.09 6.55 2.63
CA LEU A 185 19.49 5.42 3.46
C LEU A 185 20.74 5.75 4.25
N ALA A 186 20.73 5.39 5.54
CA ALA A 186 21.90 5.39 6.39
C ALA A 186 21.97 4.12 7.25
N LEU A 187 23.19 3.65 7.50
CA LEU A 187 23.46 2.64 8.52
C LEU A 187 23.48 3.30 9.90
N LYS A 188 22.68 2.81 10.84
CA LYS A 188 22.68 3.27 12.23
C LYS A 188 23.63 2.41 13.07
N GLN A 189 24.66 3.02 13.65
CA GLN A 189 25.60 2.38 14.57
C GLN A 189 25.63 3.16 15.89
N GLY A 190 24.97 2.62 16.92
CA GLY A 190 24.78 3.35 18.18
C GLY A 190 23.96 4.63 17.96
N GLN A 191 24.59 5.79 18.18
CA GLN A 191 23.99 7.11 17.97
C GLN A 191 24.45 7.78 16.67
N GLU A 192 25.25 7.09 15.85
CA GLU A 192 25.78 7.63 14.60
C GLU A 192 25.01 7.09 13.39
N TYR A 193 24.88 7.96 12.38
CA TYR A 193 24.34 7.61 11.07
C TYR A 193 25.47 7.66 10.03
N ILE A 194 25.76 6.51 9.43
CA ILE A 194 26.80 6.35 8.43
C ILE A 194 26.12 6.28 7.06
N TYR A 195 26.46 7.22 6.19
CA TYR A 195 25.92 7.30 4.84
C TYR A 195 26.81 6.51 3.86
N PRO A 196 26.22 5.95 2.79
CA PRO A 196 26.98 5.31 1.74
C PRO A 196 27.85 6.33 0.99
N VAL A 197 29.01 5.89 0.49
CA VAL A 197 29.89 6.71 -0.34
C VAL A 197 29.40 6.81 -1.79
N SER A 198 28.63 5.82 -2.24
CA SER A 198 27.97 5.81 -3.53
C SER A 198 26.68 4.99 -3.47
N SER A 199 25.75 5.32 -4.35
CA SER A 199 24.47 4.63 -4.49
C SER A 199 24.06 4.55 -5.95
N ILE A 200 23.52 3.40 -6.33
CA ILE A 200 22.82 3.19 -7.60
C ILE A 200 21.40 2.80 -7.24
N THR A 201 20.41 3.45 -7.83
CA THR A 201 19.00 3.20 -7.56
C THR A 201 18.26 3.07 -8.88
N ASP A 202 17.57 1.94 -9.05
CA ASP A 202 16.69 1.68 -10.18
C ASP A 202 15.24 1.60 -9.68
N HIS A 203 14.36 2.38 -10.29
CA HIS A 203 12.98 2.52 -9.86
C HIS A 203 12.07 1.72 -10.78
N HIS A 204 11.13 0.99 -10.20
CA HIS A 204 10.13 0.32 -11.01
C HIS A 204 9.20 1.35 -11.68
N PRO A 205 8.86 1.20 -12.97
CA PRO A 205 8.05 2.18 -13.70
C PRO A 205 6.59 2.26 -13.26
N HIS A 206 6.07 1.20 -12.64
CA HIS A 206 4.64 1.05 -12.35
C HIS A 206 4.30 0.86 -10.87
N PHE A 207 5.29 0.68 -10.01
CA PHE A 207 5.09 0.43 -8.59
C PHE A 207 5.98 1.37 -7.79
N ASN A 208 5.56 1.70 -6.57
CA ASN A 208 6.37 2.44 -5.62
C ASN A 208 7.43 1.51 -5.02
N SER A 209 8.35 1.08 -5.88
CA SER A 209 9.42 0.16 -5.53
C SER A 209 10.74 0.54 -6.20
N PHE A 210 11.84 0.17 -5.55
CA PHE A 210 13.16 0.35 -6.12
C PHE A 210 14.10 -0.78 -5.72
N HIS A 211 15.07 -1.03 -6.59
CA HIS A 211 16.25 -1.81 -6.29
C HIS A 211 17.41 -0.82 -6.12
N ALA A 212 18.16 -0.93 -5.03
CA ALA A 212 19.33 -0.09 -4.82
C ALA A 212 20.55 -0.89 -4.39
N GLU A 213 21.70 -0.46 -4.89
CA GLU A 213 23.02 -0.89 -4.45
C GLU A 213 23.74 0.28 -3.80
N TYR A 214 24.20 0.08 -2.57
CA TYR A 214 24.93 1.06 -1.78
C TYR A 214 26.33 0.54 -1.47
N GLU A 215 27.34 1.41 -1.58
CA GLU A 215 28.71 1.11 -1.16
C GLU A 215 29.08 1.98 0.04
N PHE A 216 29.68 1.37 1.06
CA PHE A 216 30.14 2.06 2.27
C PHE A 216 31.66 2.13 2.32
N ALA A 217 32.21 3.12 3.04
CA ALA A 217 33.66 3.24 3.22
C ALA A 217 34.28 2.05 3.98
N GLN A 218 33.51 1.44 4.87
CA GLN A 218 33.89 0.32 5.73
C GLN A 218 33.10 -0.94 5.40
N SER A 219 33.62 -2.11 5.80
CA SER A 219 32.90 -3.36 5.69
C SER A 219 31.66 -3.33 6.59
N LEU A 220 30.55 -3.81 6.06
CA LEU A 220 29.29 -3.93 6.75
C LEU A 220 29.31 -5.14 7.69
N PRO A 221 28.69 -5.03 8.88
CA PRO A 221 28.44 -6.18 9.72
C PRO A 221 27.40 -7.11 9.08
N ASN A 222 27.43 -8.39 9.45
CA ASN A 222 26.42 -9.37 9.00
C ASN A 222 24.99 -9.03 9.44
N THR A 223 24.87 -8.27 10.53
CA THR A 223 23.60 -7.78 11.04
C THR A 223 23.66 -6.26 11.17
N LEU A 224 22.68 -5.58 10.60
CA LEU A 224 22.68 -4.13 10.46
C LEU A 224 21.35 -3.50 10.92
N THR A 225 21.42 -2.20 11.21
CA THR A 225 20.25 -1.37 11.50
C THR A 225 20.21 -0.27 10.45
N LEU A 226 19.12 -0.17 9.70
CA LEU A 226 18.96 0.82 8.65
C LEU A 226 17.98 1.89 9.08
N ARG A 227 18.36 3.13 8.82
CA ARG A 227 17.47 4.27 8.83
C ARG A 227 17.14 4.59 7.37
N MET A 228 15.86 4.59 7.04
CA MET A 228 15.36 5.06 5.75
C MET A 228 14.55 6.33 6.00
N ARG A 229 14.81 7.38 5.21
CA ARG A 229 14.08 8.64 5.31
C ARG A 229 13.36 8.92 4.01
N ARG A 230 12.03 9.05 4.09
CA ARG A 230 11.16 9.46 2.99
C ARG A 230 11.31 10.97 2.76
N PRO A 231 11.48 11.41 1.49
CA PRO A 231 11.57 12.83 1.20
C PRO A 231 10.23 13.54 1.37
N HIS A 232 9.12 12.84 1.09
CA HIS A 232 7.76 13.36 1.18
C HIS A 232 6.81 12.26 1.67
N LEU A 233 5.74 12.66 2.36
CA LEU A 233 4.62 11.80 2.71
C LEU A 233 3.39 12.32 1.98
N ASP A 234 2.89 11.52 1.05
CA ASP A 234 1.66 11.84 0.33
C ASP A 234 0.45 11.61 1.24
N LYS A 235 -0.58 12.45 1.13
CA LYS A 235 -1.85 12.21 1.80
C LYS A 235 -2.58 11.07 1.09
N ILE A 236 -2.65 9.90 1.73
CA ILE A 236 -3.33 8.73 1.19
C ILE A 236 -4.73 8.66 1.81
N ILE A 237 -5.75 8.59 0.96
CA ILE A 237 -7.15 8.36 1.36
C ILE A 237 -7.60 7.10 0.64
N TRP A 238 -8.02 6.11 1.40
CA TRP A 238 -8.65 4.89 0.89
C TRP A 238 -10.16 5.12 0.80
N GLU A 239 -10.73 4.67 -0.30
CA GLU A 239 -12.16 4.80 -0.59
C GLU A 239 -12.77 3.41 -0.69
N PHE A 240 -13.72 3.13 0.19
CA PHE A 240 -14.46 1.87 0.22
C PHE A 240 -15.91 2.17 -0.16
N PRO A 241 -16.32 1.90 -1.42
CA PRO A 241 -17.72 1.95 -1.79
C PRO A 241 -18.44 0.77 -1.13
N LEU A 242 -19.47 1.07 -0.35
CA LEU A 242 -20.21 0.11 0.47
C LEU A 242 -21.71 0.32 0.32
N THR A 243 -22.46 -0.73 0.64
CA THR A 243 -23.93 -0.69 0.68
C THR A 243 -24.38 -1.11 2.07
N ALA A 244 -25.14 -0.25 2.74
CA ALA A 244 -25.82 -0.57 3.99
C ALA A 244 -27.20 -1.15 3.70
N THR A 245 -27.63 -2.09 4.54
CA THR A 245 -28.99 -2.65 4.50
C THR A 245 -29.59 -2.65 5.90
N GLU A 246 -30.91 -2.62 5.99
CA GLU A 246 -31.59 -2.71 7.27
C GLU A 246 -31.36 -4.10 7.89
N GLU A 247 -30.92 -4.13 9.14
CA GLU A 247 -30.79 -5.38 9.87
C GLU A 247 -32.19 -5.85 10.32
N ILE A 248 -32.67 -6.96 9.75
CA ILE A 248 -33.88 -7.62 10.26
C ILE A 248 -33.50 -8.26 11.59
N ILE A 249 -33.63 -7.51 12.69
CA ILE A 249 -33.51 -8.07 14.03
C ILE A 249 -34.71 -9.00 14.22
N ASN A 250 -34.49 -10.29 13.96
CA ASN A 250 -35.40 -11.35 14.35
C ASN A 250 -35.44 -11.40 15.88
N THR A 251 -36.25 -10.53 16.47
CA THR A 251 -36.53 -10.55 17.90
C THR A 251 -37.31 -11.85 18.14
N PRO A 252 -36.81 -12.82 18.92
CA PRO A 252 -37.60 -14.00 19.24
C PRO A 252 -38.86 -13.53 19.96
N ALA A 253 -40.02 -13.87 19.39
CA ALA A 253 -41.32 -13.60 20.01
C ALA A 253 -41.31 -14.18 21.43
N LYS A 254 -41.56 -13.32 22.43
CA LYS A 254 -41.80 -13.74 23.81
C LYS A 254 -43.17 -14.39 23.96
#